data_AF-A0AA39W4W1-F1
#
_entry.id   AF-A0AA39W4W1-F1
#
_cell.length_a   1.000
_cell.length_b   1.000
_cell.length_c   1.000
_cell.angle_alpha   90.00
_cell.angle_beta   90.00
_cell.angle_gamma   90.00
#
_symmetry.space_group_name_H-M   'P 1'
#
loop_
_entity.id
_entity.type
_entity.pdbx_description
1 polymer ?
#
loop_
_entity_poly.entity_id
_entity_poly.type
_entity_poly.pdbx_seq_one_letter_code
_entity_poly.pdbx_strand_id
1 'polypeptide(L)'
;MPMIMAGGSGMPSARAVHYLSWGTVGIFFNYYIFKKYKGWWARNTYILSAALDAGVAFMGVLLYFSLQSYDIYGPSWWGKDTDDHCELANCPTAPGIEVEGCPVF
;
A
#
# COMPACT_ATOMS: atom_id res chain seq x y z
N MET A 1 -0.75 -21.18 -0.78
CA MET A 1 -0.19 -20.67 -2.05
C MET A 1 1.30 -20.42 -1.90
N PRO A 2 2.15 -20.74 -2.89
CA PRO A 2 3.54 -20.32 -2.88
C PRO A 2 3.61 -18.78 -2.86
N MET A 3 4.45 -18.21 -1.99
CA MET A 3 4.56 -16.76 -1.78
C MET A 3 4.87 -15.98 -3.06
N ILE A 4 5.54 -16.63 -4.02
CA ILE A 4 5.89 -16.07 -5.34
C ILE A 4 4.64 -15.88 -6.22
N MET A 5 3.69 -16.82 -6.18
CA MET A 5 2.42 -16.72 -6.90
C MET A 5 1.40 -15.84 -6.17
N ALA A 6 1.48 -15.76 -4.84
CA ALA A 6 0.65 -14.86 -4.04
C ALA A 6 1.06 -13.38 -4.16
N GLY A 7 2.35 -13.09 -4.39
CA GLY A 7 2.82 -11.71 -4.65
C GLY A 7 2.30 -11.17 -5.97
N GLY A 8 2.17 -12.02 -7.00
CA GLY A 8 1.72 -11.62 -8.33
C GLY A 8 0.20 -11.60 -8.55
N SER A 9 -0.58 -12.32 -7.74
CA SER A 9 -2.03 -12.41 -7.90
C SER A 9 -2.79 -11.13 -7.51
N GLY A 10 -2.12 -10.15 -6.90
CA GLY A 10 -2.67 -8.82 -6.55
C GLY A 10 -2.19 -7.67 -7.45
N MET A 11 -1.45 -7.95 -8.52
CA MET A 11 -0.87 -6.91 -9.40
C MET A 11 -1.88 -5.90 -9.98
N PRO A 12 -3.16 -6.21 -10.29
CA PRO A 12 -4.04 -5.17 -10.81
C PRO A 12 -4.52 -4.18 -9.74
N SER A 13 -4.34 -4.45 -8.44
CA SER A 13 -4.90 -3.62 -7.35
C SER A 13 -3.87 -3.13 -6.32
N ALA A 14 -2.67 -3.71 -6.27
CA ALA A 14 -1.62 -3.25 -5.37
C ALA A 14 -0.65 -2.29 -6.08
N ARG A 15 -0.55 -1.05 -5.57
CA ARG A 15 0.26 0.02 -6.18
C ARG A 15 1.70 -0.45 -6.39
N ALA A 16 2.30 -0.15 -7.55
CA ALA A 16 3.66 -0.54 -7.91
C ALA A 16 4.71 -0.18 -6.84
N VAL A 17 4.47 0.91 -6.09
CA VAL A 17 5.31 1.35 -4.97
C VAL A 17 5.41 0.35 -3.82
N HIS A 18 4.36 -0.44 -3.53
CA HIS A 18 4.40 -1.44 -2.46
C HIS A 18 5.31 -2.61 -2.84
N TYR A 19 5.23 -3.07 -4.09
CA TYR A 19 6.08 -4.14 -4.60
C TYR A 19 7.54 -3.74 -4.70
N LEU A 20 7.81 -2.53 -5.20
CA LEU A 20 9.17 -1.98 -5.24
C LEU A 20 9.75 -1.83 -3.83
N SER A 21 8.97 -1.32 -2.88
CA SER A 21 9.41 -1.16 -1.49
C SER A 21 9.66 -2.51 -0.81
N TRP A 22 8.79 -3.49 -1.02
CA TRP A 22 8.98 -4.85 -0.50
C TRP A 22 10.24 -5.50 -1.09
N GLY A 23 10.43 -5.38 -2.40
CA GLY A 23 11.60 -5.91 -3.11
C GLY A 23 12.90 -5.25 -2.67
N THR A 24 12.94 -3.93 -2.52
CA THR A 24 14.14 -3.20 -2.07
C THR A 24 14.53 -3.57 -0.65
N VAL A 25 13.56 -3.61 0.28
CA VAL A 25 13.80 -4.03 1.68
C VAL A 25 14.26 -5.48 1.74
N GLY A 26 13.62 -6.36 0.97
CA GLY A 26 13.98 -7.78 0.87
C GLY A 26 15.40 -7.98 0.34
N ILE A 27 15.79 -7.29 -0.73
CA ILE A 27 17.14 -7.34 -1.31
C ILE A 27 18.16 -6.75 -0.34
N PHE A 28 17.86 -5.62 0.30
CA PHE A 28 18.78 -5.00 1.26
C PHE A 28 19.08 -5.95 2.44
N PHE A 29 18.04 -6.55 3.04
CA PHE A 29 18.23 -7.47 4.17
C PHE A 29 18.84 -8.82 3.78
N ASN A 30 18.40 -9.42 2.67
CA ASN A 30 18.88 -10.74 2.26
C ASN A 30 20.22 -10.71 1.53
N TYR A 31 20.58 -9.60 0.86
CA TYR A 31 21.84 -9.52 0.11
C TYR A 31 22.92 -8.79 0.91
N TYR A 32 22.63 -7.58 1.41
CA TYR A 32 23.66 -6.74 2.02
C TYR A 32 24.00 -7.20 3.44
N ILE A 33 22.98 -7.41 4.28
CA ILE A 33 23.15 -7.78 5.68
C ILE A 33 23.61 -9.24 5.81
N PHE A 34 23.07 -10.15 5.00
CA PHE A 34 23.53 -11.54 4.97
C PHE A 34 25.01 -11.65 4.56
N LYS A 35 25.47 -10.87 3.58
CA LYS A 35 26.87 -10.93 3.12
C LYS A 35 27.87 -10.40 4.14
N LYS A 36 27.47 -9.43 4.97
CA LYS A 36 28.35 -8.77 5.95
C LYS A 36 28.32 -9.42 7.34
N TYR A 37 27.16 -9.91 7.81
CA TYR A 37 27.00 -10.41 9.18
C TYR A 37 26.11 -11.66 9.28
N LYS A 38 26.52 -12.78 8.68
CA LYS A 38 25.74 -14.05 8.65
C LYS A 38 25.27 -14.53 10.03
N GLY A 39 26.14 -14.52 11.04
CA GLY A 39 25.80 -15.00 12.39
C GLY A 39 24.79 -14.10 13.11
N TRP A 40 24.89 -12.78 12.91
CA TRP A 40 23.93 -11.82 13.45
C TRP A 40 22.58 -11.90 12.73
N TRP A 41 22.62 -12.08 11.40
CA TRP A 41 21.43 -12.23 10.57
C TRP A 41 20.61 -13.45 11.00
N ALA A 42 21.25 -14.62 11.13
CA ALA A 42 20.56 -15.86 11.54
C ALA A 42 19.81 -15.74 12.88
N ARG A 43 20.30 -14.91 13.81
CA ARG A 43 19.67 -14.69 15.11
C ARG A 43 18.55 -13.65 15.09
N ASN A 44 18.67 -12.61 14.25
CA ASN A 44 17.77 -11.44 14.29
C ASN A 44 16.74 -11.40 13.16
N THR A 45 16.83 -12.26 12.14
CA THR A 45 15.87 -12.30 11.02
C THR A 45 14.43 -12.49 11.49
N TYR A 46 14.20 -13.32 12.51
CA TYR A 46 12.86 -13.54 13.04
C TYR A 46 12.27 -12.29 13.71
N ILE A 47 13.06 -11.63 14.55
CA ILE A 47 12.67 -10.39 15.25
C ILE A 47 12.43 -9.27 14.24
N LEU A 48 13.27 -9.18 13.21
CA LEU A 48 13.12 -8.20 12.15
C LEU A 48 11.83 -8.42 11.35
N SER A 49 11.50 -9.67 11.00
CA SER A 49 10.27 -9.99 10.29
C SER A 49 9.05 -9.55 11.11
N ALA A 50 9.06 -9.82 12.42
CA ALA A 50 8.00 -9.39 13.33
C ALA A 50 7.94 -7.86 13.46
N ALA A 51 9.10 -7.20 13.52
CA ALA A 51 9.19 -5.74 13.59
C ALA A 51 8.68 -5.05 12.32
N LEU A 52 8.92 -5.65 11.14
CA LEU A 52 8.43 -5.11 9.86
C LEU A 52 6.90 -5.17 9.80
N ASP A 53 6.29 -6.29 10.22
CA ASP A 53 4.84 -6.45 10.23
C ASP A 53 4.16 -5.47 11.22
N ALA A 54 4.68 -5.39 12.45
CA ALA A 54 4.22 -4.42 13.43
C ALA A 54 4.44 -2.96 13.00
N GLY A 55 5.55 -2.68 12.31
CA GLY A 55 5.89 -1.36 11.80
C GLY A 55 4.93 -0.88 10.71
N VAL A 56 4.48 -1.78 9.82
CA VAL A 56 3.47 -1.46 8.81
C VAL A 56 2.14 -1.09 9.46
N ALA A 57 1.70 -1.85 10.46
CA ALA A 57 0.47 -1.54 11.20
C ALA A 57 0.57 -0.17 11.90
N PHE A 58 1.69 0.11 12.56
CA PHE A 58 1.90 1.39 13.23
C PHE A 58 1.94 2.58 12.24
N MET A 59 2.61 2.41 11.11
CA MET A 59 2.63 3.42 10.05
C MET A 59 1.24 3.69 9.47
N GLY A 60 0.40 2.66 9.31
CA GLY A 60 -0.98 2.83 8.87
C GLY A 60 -1.78 3.74 9.81
N VAL A 61 -1.66 3.53 11.12
CA VAL A 61 -2.31 4.37 12.14
C VAL A 61 -1.77 5.80 12.09
N LEU A 62 -0.45 5.98 12.00
CA LEU A 62 0.17 7.30 11.90
C LEU A 62 -0.28 8.06 10.64
N LEU A 63 -0.31 7.40 9.49
CA LEU A 63 -0.76 8.01 8.23
C LEU A 63 -2.24 8.39 8.27
N TYR A 64 -3.07 7.58 8.94
CA TYR A 64 -4.47 7.92 9.15
C TYR A 64 -4.62 9.22 9.96
N PHE A 65 -3.93 9.32 11.10
CA PHE A 65 -4.02 10.52 11.95
C PHE A 65 -3.38 11.76 11.33
N SER A 66 -2.31 11.61 10.54
CA SER A 66 -1.56 12.74 9.99
C SER A 66 -2.07 13.24 8.65
N LEU A 67 -2.58 12.37 7.77
CA LEU A 67 -3.00 12.73 6.42
C LEU A 67 -4.50 12.50 6.21
N GLN A 68 -4.98 11.27 6.45
CA GLN A 68 -6.35 10.89 6.13
C GLN A 68 -7.39 11.66 6.97
N SER A 69 -7.06 12.03 8.21
CA SER A 69 -7.92 12.81 9.10
C SER A 69 -8.22 14.22 8.58
N TYR A 70 -7.36 14.77 7.73
CA TYR A 70 -7.52 16.06 7.08
C TYR A 70 -7.99 15.94 5.62
N ASP A 71 -8.38 14.73 5.19
CA ASP A 71 -8.77 14.42 3.81
C ASP A 71 -7.65 14.72 2.78
N ILE A 72 -6.39 14.75 3.24
CA ILE A 72 -5.23 15.05 2.39
C ILE A 72 -4.71 13.74 1.80
N TYR A 73 -5.32 13.33 0.71
CA TYR A 73 -4.81 12.25 -0.12
C TYR A 73 -3.64 12.77 -0.97
N GLY A 74 -2.50 13.19 -0.42
CA GLY A 74 -1.19 13.52 -1.06
C GLY A 74 -1.13 14.26 -2.44
N PRO A 75 0.06 14.41 -3.06
CA PRO A 75 0.20 15.04 -4.39
C PRO A 75 -0.37 14.16 -5.52
N SER A 76 -0.98 14.76 -6.56
CA SER A 76 -1.43 14.02 -7.75
C SER A 76 -0.20 13.53 -8.54
N TRP A 77 -0.14 12.22 -8.77
CA TRP A 77 0.94 11.58 -9.49
C TRP A 77 0.38 10.42 -10.31
N TRP A 78 1.14 9.98 -11.31
CA TRP A 78 0.76 8.86 -12.17
C TRP A 78 0.57 7.58 -11.34
N GLY A 79 -0.64 6.99 -11.34
CA GLY A 79 -0.98 5.81 -10.54
C GLY A 79 -1.56 6.13 -9.15
N LYS A 80 -1.99 7.37 -8.94
CA LYS A 80 -2.71 7.83 -7.74
C LYS A 80 -4.18 8.14 -8.09
N ASP A 81 -4.79 7.35 -8.94
CA ASP A 81 -6.23 7.39 -9.14
C ASP A 81 -6.89 6.83 -7.87
N THR A 82 -7.25 7.73 -6.96
CA THR A 82 -8.19 7.46 -5.86
C THR A 82 -9.64 7.56 -6.33
N ASP A 83 -9.86 8.07 -7.53
CA ASP A 83 -11.10 7.85 -8.24
C ASP A 83 -11.13 6.37 -8.61
N ASP A 84 -12.22 5.70 -8.22
CA ASP A 84 -12.65 4.51 -8.92
C ASP A 84 -12.57 4.85 -10.41
N HIS A 85 -12.05 3.95 -11.25
CA HIS A 85 -12.06 4.12 -12.72
C HIS A 85 -13.49 4.23 -13.32
N CYS A 86 -14.47 4.52 -12.48
CA CYS A 86 -15.87 4.74 -12.71
C CYS A 86 -16.22 6.14 -12.18
N GLU A 87 -16.40 7.10 -13.09
CA GLU A 87 -16.78 8.49 -12.80
C GLU A 87 -18.11 8.61 -12.00
N LEU A 88 -18.87 7.52 -11.90
CA LEU A 88 -20.16 7.42 -11.21
C LEU A 88 -20.03 7.20 -9.70
N ALA A 89 -18.85 6.88 -9.16
CA ALA A 89 -18.67 6.60 -7.72
C ALA A 89 -18.86 7.84 -6.84
N ASN A 90 -18.64 9.03 -7.40
CA ASN A 90 -18.89 10.31 -6.75
C ASN A 90 -20.38 10.75 -6.83
N CYS A 91 -21.21 10.02 -7.57
CA CYS A 91 -22.61 10.39 -7.78
C CYS A 91 -23.52 9.85 -6.65
N PRO A 92 -24.33 10.71 -6.02
CA PRO A 92 -25.29 10.26 -5.02
C PRO A 92 -26.42 9.44 -5.67
N THR A 93 -26.67 8.24 -5.14
CA THR A 93 -27.70 7.30 -5.61
C THR A 93 -29.08 7.50 -4.95
N ALA A 94 -29.22 8.53 -4.12
CA ALA A 94 -30.48 8.86 -3.46
C ALA A 94 -31.46 9.56 -4.45
N PRO A 95 -32.74 9.15 -4.50
CA PRO A 95 -33.72 9.77 -5.40
C PRO A 95 -33.95 11.24 -5.04
N GLY A 96 -33.83 12.13 -6.02
CA GLY A 96 -34.15 13.55 -5.89
C GLY A 96 -32.99 14.50 -5.57
N ILE A 97 -31.73 14.05 -5.66
CA ILE A 97 -30.56 14.93 -5.58
C ILE A 97 -29.88 15.00 -6.95
N GLU A 98 -29.96 16.17 -7.59
CA GLU A 98 -29.39 16.41 -8.91
C GLU A 98 -28.05 17.13 -8.75
N VAL A 99 -26.97 16.56 -9.27
CA VAL A 99 -25.62 17.14 -9.25
C VAL A 99 -25.13 17.26 -10.69
N GLU A 100 -24.58 18.42 -11.05
CA GLU A 100 -24.05 18.65 -12.40
C GLU A 100 -22.92 17.65 -12.72
N GLY A 101 -23.15 16.76 -13.69
CA GLY A 101 -22.19 15.74 -14.13
C GLY A 101 -22.58 14.28 -13.89
N CYS A 102 -23.71 14.00 -13.23
CA CYS A 102 -24.18 12.64 -12.95
C CYS A 102 -25.46 12.28 -13.74
N PRO A 103 -25.61 11.05 -14.27
CA PRO A 103 -26.82 10.66 -14.99
C PRO A 103 -28.01 10.55 -14.03
N VAL A 104 -29.05 11.33 -14.31
CA VAL A 104 -30.36 11.20 -13.70
C VAL A 104 -31.13 10.09 -14.43
N PHE A 105 -31.51 9.03 -13.73
CA PHE A 105 -32.53 8.08 -14.19
C PHE A 105 -33.86 8.39 -13.51
#